data_AF-A0A523QLP5-F1
#
_entry.id   AF-A0A523QLP5-F1
#
_cell.length_a   1.000
_cell.length_b   1.000
_cell.length_c   1.000
_cell.angle_alpha   90.00
_cell.angle_beta   90.00
_cell.angle_gamma   90.00
#
_symmetry.space_group_name_H-M   'P 1'
#
loop_
_entity.id
_entity.type
_entity.pdbx_description
1 polymer ?
#
loop_
_entity_poly.entity_id
_entity_poly.type
_entity_poly.pdbx_seq_one_letter_code
_entity_poly.pdbx_strand_id
1 'polypeptide(L)'
;MDGTEERKDNTQETGESSGEKQGTSEKEPEAFTSEQVEAAKTKAVSDALSAAGRTAQALEKRDASATKREEGIAQKERERRKAEIERDRDDPDKLDATQLRHKQEDKAAELAERERKLDEKDAKTDEKLEKVTKSEIKERAEKVALKHSVDADTLLKYTDGSLEAME
;
A
#
# COMPACT_ATOMS: atom_id res chain seq x y z
N MET A 1 6.97 -55.84 22.19
CA MET A 1 7.25 -55.15 23.46
C MET A 1 6.83 -53.72 23.26
N ASP A 2 5.66 -53.44 23.83
CA ASP A 2 4.96 -52.17 23.89
C ASP A 2 5.48 -51.40 25.11
N GLY A 3 5.41 -50.08 25.10
CA GLY A 3 5.97 -49.26 26.18
C GLY A 3 5.96 -47.76 25.90
N THR A 4 4.82 -47.22 25.45
CA THR A 4 4.53 -45.78 25.53
C THR A 4 4.29 -45.38 26.97
N GLU A 5 5.11 -44.46 27.50
CA GLU A 5 4.99 -43.93 28.85
C GLU A 5 3.76 -43.01 29.02
N GLU A 6 2.79 -43.57 29.74
CA GLU A 6 1.90 -42.98 30.76
C GLU A 6 1.63 -41.46 30.75
N ARG A 7 0.44 -41.10 30.24
CA ARG A 7 -0.36 -39.99 30.80
C ARG A 7 -1.01 -40.46 32.10
N LYS A 8 -0.75 -39.78 33.21
CA LYS A 8 -1.56 -39.91 34.42
C LYS A 8 -2.62 -38.81 34.44
N ASP A 9 -3.81 -39.19 34.01
CA ASP A 9 -5.05 -38.72 34.60
C ASP A 9 -5.05 -39.11 36.09
N ASN A 10 -5.41 -38.17 36.96
CA ASN A 10 -5.92 -38.52 38.28
C ASN A 10 -7.07 -37.58 38.61
N THR A 11 -8.26 -38.03 38.22
CA THR A 11 -9.54 -37.57 38.75
C THR A 11 -9.66 -38.07 40.19
N GLN A 12 -9.99 -37.19 41.13
CA GLN A 12 -10.57 -37.61 42.40
C GLN A 12 -11.86 -36.81 42.61
N GLU A 13 -12.98 -37.50 42.44
CA GLU A 13 -14.32 -37.03 42.77
C GLU A 13 -14.54 -36.89 44.29
N THR A 14 -15.59 -36.11 44.60
CA THR A 14 -16.47 -36.10 45.78
C THR A 14 -16.24 -35.00 46.81
N GLY A 15 -17.18 -34.04 46.82
CA GLY A 15 -17.29 -32.97 47.81
C GLY A 15 -18.46 -32.03 47.50
N GLU A 16 -19.68 -32.52 47.71
CA GLU A 16 -20.90 -31.78 48.06
C GLU A 16 -21.34 -30.55 47.25
N SER A 17 -22.43 -30.77 46.49
CA SER A 17 -23.37 -29.73 46.05
C SER A 17 -23.99 -29.02 47.26
N SER A 18 -23.58 -27.77 47.49
CA SER A 18 -24.29 -26.82 48.35
C SER A 18 -24.24 -25.45 47.69
N GLY A 19 -25.39 -25.02 47.18
CA GLY A 19 -25.52 -23.77 46.44
C GLY A 19 -25.28 -22.56 47.31
N GLU A 20 -24.36 -21.70 46.88
CA GLU A 20 -24.37 -20.30 47.23
C GLU A 20 -24.23 -19.49 45.94
N LYS A 21 -25.25 -18.67 45.68
CA LYS A 21 -25.28 -17.70 44.60
C LYS A 21 -24.10 -16.76 44.81
N GLN A 22 -23.01 -16.97 44.06
CA GLN A 22 -21.96 -15.97 43.93
C GLN A 22 -22.56 -14.79 43.15
N GLY A 23 -22.97 -13.77 43.90
CA GLY A 23 -23.41 -12.51 43.33
C GLY A 23 -22.33 -12.00 42.37
N THR A 24 -22.74 -11.66 41.15
CA THR A 24 -21.94 -10.86 40.25
C THR A 24 -21.67 -9.54 40.98
N SER A 25 -20.50 -9.42 41.60
CA SER A 25 -20.05 -8.15 42.16
C SER A 25 -20.01 -7.15 41.01
N GLU A 26 -21.02 -6.28 40.97
CA GLU A 26 -21.05 -5.04 40.21
C GLU A 26 -19.89 -4.18 40.70
N LYS A 27 -18.66 -4.49 40.26
CA LYS A 27 -17.58 -3.52 40.32
C LYS A 27 -17.92 -2.45 39.29
N GLU A 28 -18.11 -1.23 39.76
CA GLU A 28 -18.18 -0.05 38.89
C GLU A 28 -17.00 -0.10 37.91
N PRO A 29 -17.21 0.22 36.62
CA PRO A 29 -16.11 0.24 35.66
C PRO A 29 -15.07 1.25 36.13
N GLU A 30 -13.85 0.80 36.43
CA GLU A 30 -12.71 1.67 36.71
C GLU A 30 -12.48 2.56 35.48
N ALA A 31 -12.88 3.82 35.58
CA ALA A 31 -12.62 4.82 34.55
C ALA A 31 -11.15 5.26 34.65
N PHE A 32 -10.42 5.19 33.54
CA PHE A 32 -9.04 5.67 33.46
C PHE A 32 -8.96 7.14 33.90
N THR A 33 -7.97 7.47 34.72
CA THR A 33 -7.71 8.86 35.09
C THR A 33 -7.20 9.64 33.88
N SER A 34 -7.41 10.95 33.85
CA SER A 34 -6.91 11.83 32.78
C SER A 34 -5.39 11.68 32.58
N GLU A 35 -4.64 11.52 33.67
CA GLU A 35 -3.20 11.27 33.65
C GLU A 35 -2.84 9.93 33.01
N GLN A 36 -3.62 8.87 33.26
CA GLN A 36 -3.42 7.57 32.61
C GLN A 36 -3.70 7.64 31.10
N VAL A 37 -4.72 8.39 30.70
CA VAL A 37 -5.06 8.61 29.29
C VAL A 37 -3.96 9.41 28.58
N GLU A 38 -3.46 10.48 29.19
CA GLU A 38 -2.38 11.30 28.60
C GLU A 38 -1.03 10.56 28.57
N ALA A 39 -0.70 9.78 29.61
CA ALA A 39 0.48 8.90 29.61
C ALA A 39 0.39 7.81 28.53
N ALA A 40 -0.80 7.22 28.33
CA ALA A 40 -1.03 6.25 27.26
C ALA A 40 -0.91 6.89 25.87
N LYS A 41 -1.48 8.09 25.66
CA LYS A 41 -1.37 8.84 24.40
C LYS A 41 0.08 9.19 24.07
N THR A 42 0.81 9.76 25.01
CA THR A 42 2.21 10.16 24.81
C THR A 42 3.10 8.95 24.50
N LYS A 43 2.90 7.84 25.21
CA LYS A 43 3.58 6.57 24.90
C LYS A 43 3.22 6.05 23.52
N ALA A 44 1.94 6.02 23.16
CA ALA A 44 1.48 5.56 21.84
C ALA A 44 2.05 6.42 20.70
N VAL A 45 2.10 7.74 20.87
CA VAL A 45 2.71 8.67 19.91
C VAL A 45 4.21 8.40 19.78
N SER A 46 4.93 8.25 20.89
CA SER A 46 6.37 7.95 20.88
C SER A 46 6.68 6.61 20.21
N ASP A 47 5.90 5.57 20.51
CA ASP A 47 6.04 4.24 19.92
C ASP A 47 5.74 4.28 18.42
N ALA A 48 4.69 5.01 18.01
CA ALA A 48 4.34 5.20 16.60
C ALA A 48 5.43 5.96 15.83
N LEU A 49 5.99 7.03 16.39
CA LEU A 49 7.10 7.77 15.78
C LEU A 49 8.36 6.91 15.66
N SER A 50 8.66 6.12 16.68
CA SER A 50 9.79 5.17 16.67
C SER A 50 9.60 4.05 15.65
N ALA A 51 8.37 3.53 15.50
CA ALA A 51 8.03 2.54 14.48
C ALA A 51 8.11 3.15 13.06
N ALA A 52 7.62 4.37 12.88
CA ALA A 52 7.70 5.10 11.61
C ALA A 52 9.17 5.34 11.21
N GLY A 53 10.02 5.77 12.14
CA GLY A 53 11.45 5.97 11.90
C GLY A 53 12.17 4.68 11.49
N ARG A 54 11.89 3.56 12.16
CA ARG A 54 12.44 2.24 11.76
C ARG A 54 11.94 1.80 10.39
N THR A 55 10.67 2.05 10.08
CA THR A 55 10.08 1.73 8.77
C THR A 55 10.72 2.56 7.66
N ALA A 56 10.92 3.86 7.89
CA ALA A 56 11.60 4.74 6.93
C ALA A 56 13.02 4.24 6.63
N GLN A 57 13.80 3.90 7.66
CA GLN A 57 15.15 3.33 7.47
C GLN A 57 15.13 2.00 6.73
N ALA A 58 14.13 1.14 6.98
CA ALA A 58 13.99 -0.12 6.27
C ALA A 58 13.66 0.10 4.79
N LEU A 59 12.80 1.07 4.47
CA LEU A 59 12.49 1.47 3.10
C LEU A 59 13.71 2.03 2.39
N GLU A 60 14.45 2.96 3.00
CA GLU A 60 15.69 3.50 2.43
C GLU A 60 16.71 2.41 2.12
N LYS A 61 16.92 1.46 3.05
CA LYS A 61 17.82 0.32 2.83
C LYS A 61 17.35 -0.58 1.69
N ARG A 62 16.04 -0.81 1.59
CA ARG A 62 15.46 -1.62 0.51
C ARG A 62 15.65 -0.93 -0.83
N ASP A 63 15.40 0.37 -0.89
CA ASP A 63 15.52 1.15 -2.12
C ASP A 63 16.99 1.22 -2.57
N ALA A 64 17.93 1.48 -1.65
CA ALA A 64 19.35 1.42 -1.93
C ALA A 64 19.81 0.02 -2.42
N SER A 65 19.26 -1.04 -1.83
CA SER A 65 19.53 -2.41 -2.29
C SER A 65 18.93 -2.70 -3.67
N ALA A 66 17.77 -2.13 -3.99
CA ALA A 66 17.12 -2.27 -5.29
C ALA A 66 17.96 -1.56 -6.36
N THR A 67 18.33 -0.31 -6.13
CA THR A 67 19.20 0.46 -7.03
C THR A 67 20.52 -0.26 -7.29
N LYS A 68 21.19 -0.74 -6.23
CA LYS A 68 22.45 -1.50 -6.39
C LYS A 68 22.27 -2.78 -7.21
N ARG A 69 21.14 -3.48 -7.06
CA ARG A 69 20.84 -4.67 -7.85
C ARG A 69 20.60 -4.30 -9.31
N GLU A 70 19.86 -3.24 -9.58
CA GLU A 70 19.59 -2.74 -10.94
C GLU A 70 20.89 -2.32 -11.65
N GLU A 71 21.76 -1.57 -10.97
CA GLU A 71 23.08 -1.20 -11.47
C GLU A 71 23.93 -2.45 -11.79
N GLY A 72 23.92 -3.44 -10.89
CA GLY A 72 24.64 -4.69 -11.11
C GLY A 72 24.12 -5.50 -12.30
N ILE A 73 22.81 -5.49 -12.55
CA ILE A 73 22.20 -6.12 -13.73
C ILE A 73 22.63 -5.38 -15.00
N ALA A 74 22.52 -4.04 -15.01
CA ALA A 74 22.90 -3.21 -16.14
C ALA A 74 24.40 -3.37 -16.47
N GLN A 75 25.26 -3.45 -15.46
CA GLN A 75 26.68 -3.69 -15.66
C GLN A 75 26.94 -5.06 -16.29
N LYS A 76 26.33 -6.13 -15.75
CA LYS A 76 26.47 -7.49 -16.30
C LYS A 76 25.98 -7.57 -17.74
N GLU A 77 24.90 -6.88 -18.07
CA GLU A 77 24.39 -6.84 -19.43
C GLU A 77 25.38 -6.13 -20.38
N ARG A 78 25.95 -4.98 -19.97
CA ARG A 78 26.99 -4.29 -20.74
C ARG A 78 28.22 -5.18 -20.96
N GLU A 79 28.67 -5.89 -19.93
CA GLU A 79 29.80 -6.82 -20.03
C GLU A 79 29.49 -7.98 -20.97
N ARG A 80 28.27 -8.56 -20.89
CA ARG A 80 27.80 -9.59 -21.81
C ARG A 80 27.80 -9.09 -23.26
N ARG A 81 27.21 -7.93 -23.52
CA ARG A 81 27.15 -7.34 -24.88
C ARG A 81 28.56 -7.06 -25.43
N LYS A 82 29.47 -6.55 -24.59
CA LYS A 82 30.89 -6.37 -24.98
C LYS A 82 31.57 -7.69 -25.33
N ALA A 83 31.35 -8.74 -24.53
CA ALA A 83 31.91 -10.06 -24.81
C ALA A 83 31.35 -10.68 -26.10
N GLU A 84 30.06 -10.48 -26.38
CA GLU A 84 29.44 -10.91 -27.64
C GLU A 84 30.08 -10.19 -28.85
N ILE A 85 30.26 -8.87 -28.77
CA ILE A 85 30.91 -8.09 -29.82
C ILE A 85 32.37 -8.51 -30.04
N GLU A 86 33.14 -8.72 -28.97
CA GLU A 86 34.54 -9.13 -29.09
C GLU A 86 34.66 -10.56 -29.66
N ARG A 87 33.75 -11.47 -29.29
CA ARG A 87 33.72 -12.83 -29.82
C ARG A 87 33.42 -12.85 -31.33
N ASP A 88 32.54 -11.96 -31.79
CA ASP A 88 32.10 -11.92 -33.18
C ASP A 88 32.97 -10.96 -34.03
N ARG A 89 34.05 -10.40 -33.45
CA ARG A 89 34.89 -9.35 -34.05
C ARG A 89 35.51 -9.71 -35.39
N ASP A 90 35.92 -10.96 -35.56
CA ASP A 90 36.60 -11.43 -36.78
C ASP A 90 35.62 -11.91 -37.88
N ASP A 91 34.32 -11.91 -37.60
CA ASP A 91 33.26 -12.32 -38.53
C ASP A 91 32.28 -11.15 -38.77
N PRO A 92 32.45 -10.40 -39.89
CA PRO A 92 31.70 -9.17 -40.12
C PRO A 92 30.18 -9.42 -40.22
N ASP A 93 29.76 -10.54 -40.80
CA ASP A 93 28.34 -10.88 -40.94
C ASP A 93 27.71 -11.15 -39.57
N LYS A 94 28.43 -11.84 -38.67
CA LYS A 94 27.97 -12.06 -37.30
C LYS A 94 28.00 -10.80 -36.46
N LEU A 95 29.04 -9.96 -36.62
CA LEU A 95 29.15 -8.70 -35.91
C LEU A 95 27.98 -7.77 -36.23
N ASP A 96 27.62 -7.64 -37.51
CA ASP A 96 26.49 -6.83 -37.96
C ASP A 96 25.16 -7.37 -37.41
N ALA A 97 24.97 -8.69 -37.41
CA ALA A 97 23.78 -9.32 -36.84
C ALA A 97 23.67 -9.07 -35.32
N THR A 98 24.77 -9.21 -34.57
CA THR A 98 24.83 -8.96 -33.12
C THR A 98 24.55 -7.48 -32.81
N GLN A 99 25.16 -6.55 -33.54
CA GLN A 99 24.90 -5.11 -33.37
C GLN A 99 23.45 -4.73 -33.71
N LEU A 100 22.88 -5.31 -34.77
CA LEU A 100 21.50 -5.08 -35.14
C LEU A 100 20.54 -5.57 -34.05
N ARG A 101 20.80 -6.74 -33.46
CA ARG A 101 20.03 -7.25 -32.33
C ARG A 101 20.07 -6.28 -31.15
N HIS A 102 21.24 -5.85 -30.71
CA HIS A 102 21.35 -4.88 -29.59
C HIS A 102 20.60 -3.58 -29.89
N LYS A 103 20.69 -3.06 -31.12
CA LYS A 103 19.93 -1.86 -31.54
C LYS A 103 18.42 -2.08 -31.48
N GLN A 104 17.93 -3.28 -31.82
CA GLN A 104 16.50 -3.60 -31.73
C GLN A 104 16.04 -3.70 -30.27
N GLU A 105 16.84 -4.33 -29.41
CA GLU A 105 16.59 -4.40 -27.97
C GLU A 105 16.53 -3.01 -27.34
N ASP A 106 17.46 -2.12 -27.69
CA ASP A 106 17.50 -0.73 -27.19
C ASP A 106 16.25 0.06 -27.63
N LYS A 107 15.85 -0.07 -28.90
CA LYS A 107 14.60 0.56 -29.39
C LYS A 107 13.36 0.03 -28.69
N ALA A 108 13.31 -1.28 -28.43
CA ALA A 108 12.18 -1.87 -27.71
C ALA A 108 12.10 -1.35 -26.26
N ALA A 109 13.26 -1.20 -25.59
CA ALA A 109 13.33 -0.60 -24.26
C ALA A 109 12.89 0.87 -24.25
N GLU A 110 13.33 1.67 -25.23
CA GLU A 110 12.90 3.07 -25.38
C GLU A 110 11.39 3.20 -25.61
N LEU A 111 10.80 2.32 -26.43
CA LEU A 111 9.36 2.30 -26.66
C LEU A 111 8.61 1.94 -25.37
N ALA A 112 9.04 0.91 -24.66
CA ALA A 112 8.43 0.52 -23.38
C ALA A 112 8.51 1.65 -22.33
N GLU A 113 9.62 2.37 -22.25
CA GLU A 113 9.76 3.53 -21.36
C GLU A 113 8.78 4.65 -21.76
N ARG A 114 8.64 4.90 -23.06
CA ARG A 114 7.72 5.92 -23.59
C ARG A 114 6.26 5.56 -23.32
N GLU A 115 5.87 4.31 -23.52
CA GLU A 115 4.52 3.81 -23.22
C GLU A 115 4.21 3.97 -21.73
N ARG A 116 5.12 3.52 -20.86
CA ARG A 116 4.96 3.71 -19.40
C ARG A 116 4.79 5.19 -19.02
N LYS A 117 5.57 6.10 -19.63
CA LYS A 117 5.44 7.55 -19.38
C LYS A 117 4.11 8.12 -19.85
N LEU A 118 3.55 7.58 -20.94
CA LEU A 118 2.21 7.96 -21.40
C LEU A 118 1.15 7.46 -20.42
N ASP A 119 1.20 6.20 -20.01
CA ASP A 119 0.26 5.64 -19.02
C ASP A 119 0.30 6.42 -17.70
N GLU A 120 1.49 6.77 -17.21
CA GLU A 120 1.63 7.61 -16.01
C GLU A 120 1.05 9.02 -16.19
N LYS A 121 1.15 9.58 -17.41
CA LYS A 121 0.59 10.90 -17.71
C LYS A 121 -0.93 10.84 -17.85
N ASP A 122 -1.46 9.79 -18.45
CA ASP A 122 -2.89 9.60 -18.63
C ASP A 122 -3.55 9.38 -17.27
N ALA A 123 -2.99 8.52 -16.42
CA ALA A 123 -3.45 8.34 -15.04
C ALA A 123 -3.44 9.65 -14.23
N LYS A 124 -2.39 10.48 -14.36
CA LYS A 124 -2.33 11.81 -13.73
C LYS A 124 -3.36 12.78 -14.30
N THR A 125 -3.68 12.65 -15.57
CA THR A 125 -4.68 13.49 -16.23
C THR A 125 -6.08 13.10 -15.78
N ASP A 126 -6.37 11.80 -15.70
CA ASP A 126 -7.63 11.26 -15.19
C ASP A 126 -7.86 11.68 -13.73
N GLU A 127 -6.85 11.57 -12.87
CA GLU A 127 -6.94 12.02 -11.48
C GLU A 127 -7.25 13.53 -11.38
N LYS A 128 -6.65 14.34 -12.25
CA LYS A 128 -6.93 15.79 -12.32
C LYS A 128 -8.35 16.06 -12.82
N LEU A 129 -8.77 15.35 -13.86
CA LEU A 129 -10.12 15.47 -14.42
C LEU A 129 -11.17 15.11 -13.37
N GLU A 130 -10.98 14.02 -12.63
CA GLU A 130 -11.86 13.65 -11.52
C GLU A 130 -11.95 14.72 -10.43
N LYS A 131 -10.83 15.34 -10.07
CA LYS A 131 -10.82 16.42 -9.07
C LYS A 131 -11.57 17.65 -9.58
N VAL A 132 -11.38 17.99 -10.85
CA VAL A 132 -12.08 19.11 -11.50
C VAL A 132 -13.57 18.83 -11.56
N THR A 133 -13.99 17.66 -12.07
CA THR A 133 -15.42 17.32 -12.16
C THR A 133 -16.09 17.29 -10.79
N LYS A 134 -15.46 16.70 -9.76
CA LYS A 134 -15.95 16.73 -8.38
C LYS A 134 -16.12 18.17 -7.86
N SER A 135 -15.19 19.06 -8.19
CA SER A 135 -15.27 20.47 -7.78
C SER A 135 -16.38 21.22 -8.52
N GLU A 136 -16.53 21.00 -9.83
CA GLU A 136 -17.61 21.59 -10.62
C GLU A 136 -19.00 21.13 -10.17
N ILE A 137 -19.15 19.84 -9.87
CA ILE A 137 -20.39 19.27 -9.34
C ILE A 137 -20.77 19.94 -8.02
N LYS A 138 -19.81 20.13 -7.12
CA LYS A 138 -20.02 20.86 -5.85
C LYS A 138 -20.45 22.30 -6.08
N GLU A 139 -19.75 23.03 -6.95
CA GLU A 139 -20.09 24.42 -7.24
C GLU A 139 -21.50 24.57 -7.84
N ARG A 140 -21.89 23.63 -8.72
CA ARG A 140 -23.26 23.59 -9.27
C ARG A 140 -24.29 23.29 -8.18
N ALA A 141 -24.03 22.30 -7.33
CA ALA A 141 -24.92 21.96 -6.22
C ALA A 141 -25.10 23.13 -5.26
N GLU A 142 -24.05 23.87 -4.92
CA GLU A 142 -24.13 25.07 -4.07
C GLU A 142 -25.00 26.16 -4.71
N LYS A 143 -24.86 26.40 -6.01
CA LYS A 143 -25.69 27.40 -6.73
C LYS A 143 -27.17 27.03 -6.73
N VAL A 144 -27.48 25.75 -6.97
CA VAL A 144 -28.88 25.27 -7.01
C VAL A 144 -29.47 25.21 -5.59
N ALA A 145 -28.70 24.73 -4.61
CA ALA A 145 -29.03 24.74 -3.19
C ALA A 145 -29.42 26.16 -2.72
N LEU A 146 -28.61 27.16 -3.06
CA LEU A 146 -28.90 28.57 -2.77
C LEU A 146 -30.20 29.05 -3.42
N LYS A 147 -30.43 28.70 -4.70
CA LYS A 147 -31.63 29.10 -5.44
C LYS A 147 -32.92 28.51 -4.86
N HIS A 148 -32.87 27.27 -4.38
CA HIS A 148 -34.04 26.53 -3.88
C HIS A 148 -34.11 26.43 -2.35
N SER A 149 -33.17 27.06 -1.63
CA SER A 149 -33.06 27.01 -0.15
C SER A 149 -33.00 25.58 0.39
N VAL A 150 -32.29 24.70 -0.32
CA VAL A 150 -32.02 23.31 0.07
C VAL A 150 -30.55 23.17 0.44
N ASP A 151 -30.21 22.08 1.13
CA ASP A 151 -28.83 21.77 1.48
C ASP A 151 -28.08 21.11 0.29
N ALA A 152 -26.86 21.58 0.00
CA ALA A 152 -26.08 21.14 -1.16
C ALA A 152 -25.62 19.67 -1.04
N ASP A 153 -25.28 19.22 0.18
CA ASP A 153 -24.89 17.83 0.42
C ASP A 153 -26.10 16.88 0.23
N THR A 154 -27.29 17.35 0.61
CA THR A 154 -28.54 16.63 0.38
C THR A 154 -28.87 16.53 -1.12
N LEU A 155 -28.67 17.59 -1.90
CA LEU A 155 -28.81 17.57 -3.37
C LEU A 155 -27.86 16.56 -4.02
N LEU A 156 -26.59 16.58 -3.65
CA LEU A 156 -25.59 15.64 -4.18
C LEU A 156 -25.83 14.18 -3.78
N LYS A 157 -26.55 13.94 -2.68
CA LYS A 157 -26.92 12.59 -2.22
C LYS A 157 -28.01 11.94 -3.08
N TYR A 158 -28.91 12.74 -3.65
CA TYR A 158 -30.08 12.25 -4.39
C TYR A 158 -30.02 12.51 -5.89
N THR A 159 -28.93 13.12 -6.37
CA THR A 159 -28.71 13.44 -7.79
C THR A 159 -27.40 12.83 -8.28
N ASP A 160 -27.27 12.71 -9.60
CA ASP A 160 -26.04 12.24 -10.25
C ASP A 160 -24.99 13.35 -10.42
N GLY A 161 -25.23 14.54 -9.85
CA GLY A 161 -24.35 15.70 -10.00
C GLY A 161 -24.53 16.45 -11.33
N SER A 162 -25.47 16.05 -12.20
CA SER A 162 -25.85 16.83 -13.38
C SER A 162 -26.74 18.03 -13.00
N LEU A 163 -26.71 19.08 -13.81
CA LEU A 163 -27.52 20.28 -13.56
C LEU A 163 -29.02 19.98 -13.71
N GLU A 164 -29.39 19.17 -14.70
CA GLU A 164 -30.78 18.76 -14.95
C GLU A 164 -31.36 17.91 -13.81
N ALA A 165 -30.54 17.11 -13.13
CA ALA A 165 -31.01 16.34 -11.97
C ALA A 165 -31.12 17.18 -10.69
N MET A 166 -30.42 18.32 -10.62
CA MET A 166 -30.40 19.18 -9.44
C MET A 166 -31.50 20.27 -9.46
N GLU A 167 -31.91 20.76 -10.63
CA GLU A 167 -33.01 21.74 -10.80
C GLU A 167 -34.41 21.14 -10.60
#